data_AF-A0A838YJJ1-F1
#
_entry.id   AF-A0A838YJJ1-F1
#
_cell.length_a   1.000
_cell.length_b   1.000
_cell.length_c   1.000
_cell.angle_alpha   90.00
_cell.angle_beta   90.00
_cell.angle_gamma   90.00
#
_symmetry.space_group_name_H-M   'P 1'
#
loop_
_entity.id
_entity.type
_entity.pdbx_description
1 polymer ?
#
loop_
_entity_poly.entity_id
_entity_poly.type
_entity_poly.pdbx_seq_one_letter_code
_entity_poly.pdbx_strand_id
1 'polypeptide(L)'
;MGSLNVLFSNEVQSKFKTWTSQAGTKIQARLIDADHSEVNLKTNKGKVIRLHPDKLCEADRVYVFSRFPMPELAKRVIGKRLIFHAQDWPVTAVFQFNKNGEFGFGALKGNQIQTEKEGLTYKIKDLEIKIMDGDKVFNRLKFINAKPKVGDSLFFGLSRTMVSGKIIGVADAAPF
;
A
#
# COMPACT_ATOMS: atom_id res chain seq x y z
N MET A 1 -25.24 -11.13 -19.27
CA MET A 1 -23.85 -11.61 -19.49
C MET A 1 -22.98 -11.08 -18.37
N GLY A 2 -22.32 -11.94 -17.59
CA GLY A 2 -21.43 -11.49 -16.51
C GLY A 2 -20.87 -12.64 -15.67
N SER A 3 -20.56 -13.79 -16.28
CA SER A 3 -20.21 -15.03 -15.58
C SER A 3 -18.73 -15.44 -15.77
N LEU A 4 -17.86 -14.51 -16.18
CA LEU A 4 -16.44 -14.80 -16.37
C LEU A 4 -15.60 -14.49 -15.12
N ASN A 5 -15.97 -13.50 -14.30
CA ASN A 5 -15.14 -13.11 -13.14
C ASN A 5 -15.21 -14.07 -11.94
N VAL A 6 -16.28 -14.88 -11.82
CA VAL A 6 -16.47 -15.80 -10.68
C VAL A 6 -15.72 -17.12 -10.88
N LEU A 7 -15.43 -17.52 -12.13
CA LEU A 7 -14.76 -18.78 -12.43
C LEU A 7 -13.24 -18.68 -12.31
N PHE A 8 -12.63 -17.54 -12.68
CA PHE A 8 -11.19 -17.33 -12.55
C PHE A 8 -10.70 -17.31 -11.09
N SER A 9 -11.53 -16.90 -10.13
CA SER A 9 -11.13 -16.89 -8.71
C SER A 9 -11.08 -18.31 -8.12
N ASN A 10 -11.99 -19.20 -8.51
CA ASN A 10 -12.10 -20.53 -7.90
C ASN A 10 -10.99 -21.50 -8.31
N GLU A 11 -10.51 -21.47 -9.57
CA GLU A 11 -9.41 -22.35 -10.00
C GLU A 11 -8.05 -21.93 -9.41
N VAL A 12 -7.81 -20.63 -9.28
CA VAL A 12 -6.57 -20.09 -8.70
C VAL A 12 -6.52 -20.34 -7.19
N GLN A 13 -7.68 -20.34 -6.53
CA GLN A 13 -7.79 -20.62 -5.10
C GLN A 13 -7.60 -22.09 -4.73
N SER A 14 -7.72 -23.03 -5.67
CA SER A 14 -7.72 -24.47 -5.38
C SER A 14 -6.34 -25.14 -5.51
N LYS A 15 -5.43 -24.62 -6.35
CA LYS A 15 -4.18 -25.31 -6.67
C LYS A 15 -3.06 -25.00 -5.67
N PHE A 16 -2.55 -26.04 -5.02
CA PHE A 16 -1.32 -25.94 -4.23
C PHE A 16 -0.12 -25.72 -5.14
N LYS A 17 0.79 -24.83 -4.72
CA LYS A 17 2.12 -24.69 -5.30
C LYS A 17 3.16 -24.50 -4.21
N THR A 18 4.42 -24.59 -4.60
CA THR A 18 5.54 -24.18 -3.74
C THR A 18 5.70 -22.67 -3.82
N TRP A 19 5.64 -22.01 -2.67
CA TRP A 19 5.93 -20.61 -2.48
C TRP A 19 7.32 -20.46 -1.86
N THR A 20 8.06 -19.45 -2.29
CA THR A 20 9.43 -19.17 -1.87
C THR A 20 9.50 -17.77 -1.26
N SER A 21 10.01 -17.68 -0.03
CA SER A 21 10.29 -16.38 0.59
C SER A 21 11.50 -15.72 -0.06
N GLN A 22 11.68 -14.42 0.20
CA GLN A 22 12.87 -13.69 -0.22
C GLN A 22 14.17 -14.31 0.35
N ALA A 23 14.10 -14.93 1.53
CA ALA A 23 15.21 -15.64 2.16
C ALA A 23 15.39 -17.09 1.64
N GLY A 24 14.59 -17.53 0.67
CA GLY A 24 14.67 -18.87 0.07
C GLY A 24 13.90 -19.97 0.81
N THR A 25 13.19 -19.65 1.89
CA THR A 25 12.32 -20.60 2.60
C THR A 25 11.17 -21.04 1.70
N LYS A 26 10.91 -22.35 1.60
CA LYS A 26 9.87 -22.90 0.73
C LYS A 26 8.72 -23.49 1.55
N ILE A 27 7.49 -23.23 1.11
CA ILE A 27 6.28 -23.81 1.70
C ILE A 27 5.33 -24.30 0.61
N GLN A 28 4.57 -25.37 0.87
CA GLN A 28 3.44 -25.75 0.03
C GLN A 28 2.15 -25.12 0.55
N ALA A 29 1.51 -24.31 -0.28
CA ALA A 29 0.26 -23.64 0.06
C ALA A 29 -0.55 -23.30 -1.19
N ARG A 30 -1.84 -23.04 -1.01
CA ARG A 30 -2.72 -22.41 -2.01
C ARG A 30 -2.92 -20.93 -1.67
N LEU A 31 -3.01 -20.09 -2.70
CA LEU A 31 -3.35 -18.68 -2.54
C LEU A 31 -4.85 -18.56 -2.22
N ILE A 32 -5.21 -17.84 -1.17
CA ILE A 32 -6.60 -17.58 -0.80
C ILE A 32 -7.04 -16.26 -1.45
N ASP A 33 -6.33 -15.21 -1.08
CA ASP A 33 -6.50 -13.85 -1.58
C ASP A 33 -5.17 -13.10 -1.42
N ALA A 34 -5.09 -11.95 -2.07
CA ALA A 34 -4.01 -11.00 -1.88
C ALA A 34 -4.45 -9.59 -2.26
N ASP A 35 -3.75 -8.62 -1.69
CA ASP A 35 -3.70 -7.25 -2.17
C ASP A 35 -2.26 -6.72 -2.14
N HIS A 36 -2.10 -5.40 -2.26
CA HIS A 36 -0.80 -4.74 -2.24
C HIS A 36 -0.09 -4.84 -0.86
N SER A 37 -0.83 -5.06 0.22
CA SER A 37 -0.36 -5.06 1.60
C SER A 37 -0.24 -6.47 2.21
N GLU A 38 -1.05 -7.42 1.75
CA GLU A 38 -1.11 -8.75 2.34
C GLU A 38 -1.33 -9.85 1.29
N VAL A 39 -0.66 -10.99 1.49
CA VAL A 39 -0.89 -12.24 0.78
C VAL A 39 -1.32 -13.29 1.81
N ASN A 40 -2.47 -13.91 1.57
CA ASN A 40 -3.02 -14.96 2.42
C ASN A 40 -2.83 -16.33 1.77
N LEU A 41 -1.99 -17.17 2.37
CA LEU A 41 -1.66 -18.51 1.89
C LEU A 41 -2.21 -19.58 2.85
N LYS A 42 -2.95 -20.58 2.36
CA LYS A 42 -3.40 -21.72 3.16
C LYS A 42 -2.51 -22.94 2.91
N THR A 43 -1.83 -23.42 3.93
CA THR A 43 -1.02 -24.64 3.84
C THR A 43 -1.89 -25.90 3.74
N ASN A 44 -1.28 -27.02 3.36
CA ASN A 44 -1.95 -28.32 3.31
C ASN A 44 -2.48 -28.77 4.69
N LYS A 45 -1.84 -28.32 5.77
CA LYS A 45 -2.28 -28.52 7.16
C LYS A 45 -3.42 -27.58 7.59
N GLY A 46 -3.94 -26.76 6.67
CA GLY A 46 -5.04 -25.83 6.93
C GLY A 46 -4.64 -24.51 7.59
N LYS A 47 -3.37 -24.34 8.01
CA LYS A 47 -2.86 -23.08 8.59
C LYS A 47 -2.87 -21.97 7.54
N VAL A 48 -3.40 -20.81 7.91
CA VAL A 48 -3.31 -19.58 7.11
C VAL A 48 -2.06 -18.80 7.51
N ILE A 49 -1.22 -18.47 6.53
CA ILE A 49 -0.04 -17.64 6.67
C ILE A 49 -0.36 -16.31 5.99
N ARG A 50 -0.17 -15.22 6.74
CA ARG A 50 -0.33 -13.86 6.25
C ARG A 50 1.04 -13.21 6.18
N LEU A 51 1.37 -12.60 5.05
CA LEU A 51 2.64 -11.91 4.87
C LEU A 51 2.50 -10.76 3.87
N HIS A 52 3.38 -9.77 3.99
CA HIS A 52 3.50 -8.73 2.98
C HIS A 52 4.03 -9.33 1.66
N PRO A 53 3.55 -8.90 0.47
CA PRO A 53 4.01 -9.42 -0.83
C PRO A 53 5.54 -9.35 -1.03
N ASP A 54 6.20 -8.37 -0.42
CA ASP A 54 7.66 -8.19 -0.49
C ASP A 54 8.45 -9.29 0.25
N LYS A 55 7.80 -10.09 1.10
CA LYS A 55 8.43 -11.26 1.73
C LYS A 55 8.51 -12.47 0.80
N LEU A 56 7.85 -12.42 -0.37
CA LEU A 56 7.95 -13.43 -1.41
C LEU A 56 9.15 -13.14 -2.33
N CYS A 57 9.67 -14.19 -2.96
CA CYS A 57 10.60 -14.00 -4.07
C CYS A 57 9.90 -13.31 -5.25
N GLU A 58 10.69 -12.76 -6.17
CA GLU A 58 10.16 -11.98 -7.30
C GLU A 58 9.17 -12.78 -8.15
N ALA A 59 9.49 -14.03 -8.50
CA ALA A 59 8.61 -14.87 -9.33
C ALA A 59 7.24 -15.10 -8.68
N ASP A 60 7.21 -15.34 -7.37
CA ASP A 60 5.95 -15.54 -6.64
C ASP A 60 5.18 -14.24 -6.45
N ARG A 61 5.87 -13.13 -6.22
CA ARG A 61 5.28 -11.80 -6.15
C ARG A 61 4.63 -11.40 -7.48
N VAL A 62 5.30 -11.66 -8.61
CA VAL A 62 4.76 -11.44 -9.96
C VAL A 62 3.52 -12.31 -10.19
N TYR A 63 3.57 -13.59 -9.80
CA TYR A 63 2.42 -14.47 -9.87
C TYR A 63 1.23 -13.93 -9.07
N VAL A 64 1.43 -13.49 -7.82
CA VAL A 64 0.36 -12.88 -7.00
C VAL A 64 -0.27 -11.70 -7.72
N PHE A 65 0.52 -10.73 -8.19
CA PHE A 65 -0.01 -9.53 -8.83
C PHE A 65 -0.62 -9.76 -10.20
N SER A 66 -0.29 -10.87 -10.88
CA SER A 66 -1.01 -11.30 -12.09
C SER A 66 -2.44 -11.78 -11.80
N ARG A 67 -2.68 -12.29 -10.58
CA ARG A 67 -4.00 -12.81 -10.14
C ARG A 67 -4.80 -11.77 -9.37
N PHE A 68 -4.11 -10.93 -8.61
CA PHE A 68 -4.64 -9.84 -7.81
C PHE A 68 -3.98 -8.54 -8.25
N PRO A 69 -4.40 -7.97 -9.40
CA PRO A 69 -3.77 -6.79 -9.95
C PRO A 69 -3.92 -5.60 -8.98
N MET A 70 -2.83 -4.87 -8.81
CA MET A 70 -2.83 -3.67 -7.97
C MET A 70 -3.81 -2.62 -8.53
N PRO A 71 -4.57 -1.93 -7.65
CA PRO A 71 -5.34 -0.76 -8.03
C PRO A 71 -4.44 0.30 -8.68
N GLU A 72 -5.01 1.12 -9.58
CA GLU A 72 -4.21 2.15 -10.29
C GLU A 72 -3.55 3.12 -9.32
N LEU A 73 -4.24 3.52 -8.24
CA LEU A 73 -3.65 4.36 -7.19
C LEU A 73 -2.41 3.71 -6.58
N ALA A 74 -2.48 2.41 -6.24
CA ALA A 74 -1.36 1.67 -5.66
C ALA A 74 -0.14 1.66 -6.58
N LYS A 75 -0.34 1.44 -7.89
CA LYS A 75 0.76 1.51 -8.88
C LYS A 75 1.44 2.88 -8.96
N ARG A 76 0.73 3.94 -8.60
CA ARG A 76 1.20 5.33 -8.71
C ARG A 76 1.88 5.82 -7.44
N VAL A 77 1.49 5.32 -6.26
CA VAL A 77 2.01 5.81 -4.98
C VAL A 77 3.03 4.88 -4.35
N ILE A 78 2.95 3.57 -4.55
CA ILE A 78 3.90 2.62 -3.94
C ILE A 78 5.31 2.89 -4.48
N GLY A 79 6.28 3.03 -3.56
CA GLY A 79 7.66 3.41 -3.85
C GLY A 79 7.85 4.91 -4.11
N LYS A 80 6.86 5.75 -3.84
CA LYS A 80 6.92 7.21 -4.03
C LYS A 80 6.76 7.96 -2.72
N ARG A 81 7.16 9.23 -2.73
CA ARG A 81 6.79 10.23 -1.74
C ARG A 81 6.00 11.36 -2.39
N LEU A 82 5.01 11.85 -1.66
CA LEU A 82 4.18 13.00 -2.02
C LEU A 82 4.52 14.15 -1.08
N ILE A 83 4.71 15.33 -1.65
CA ILE A 83 4.89 16.59 -0.92
C ILE A 83 3.54 17.31 -0.95
N PHE A 84 2.99 17.59 0.22
CA PHE A 84 1.64 18.09 0.41
C PHE A 84 1.65 19.39 1.20
N HIS A 85 0.90 20.38 0.73
CA HIS A 85 0.71 21.63 1.43
C HIS A 85 -0.78 21.94 1.57
N ALA A 86 -1.22 22.18 2.80
CA ALA A 86 -2.55 22.68 3.12
C ALA A 86 -2.45 24.16 3.50
N GLN A 87 -3.39 24.97 3.03
CA GLN A 87 -3.33 26.44 3.18
C GLN A 87 -3.27 26.88 4.65
N ASP A 88 -3.92 26.14 5.54
CA ASP A 88 -3.99 26.46 6.97
C ASP A 88 -2.87 25.78 7.79
N TRP A 89 -1.89 25.16 7.13
CA TRP A 89 -0.78 24.50 7.79
C TRP A 89 0.52 25.28 7.65
N PRO A 90 1.24 25.52 8.77
CA PRO A 90 2.52 26.23 8.73
C PRO A 90 3.64 25.38 8.11
N VAL A 91 3.41 24.09 7.88
CA VAL A 91 4.40 23.13 7.37
C VAL A 91 3.91 22.41 6.13
N THR A 92 4.87 22.02 5.30
CA THR A 92 4.65 21.13 4.17
C THR A 92 4.84 19.70 4.64
N ALA A 93 3.80 18.88 4.57
CA ALA A 93 3.89 17.47 4.93
C ALA A 93 4.49 16.64 3.81
N VAL A 94 5.15 15.56 4.21
CA VAL A 94 5.71 14.54 3.33
C VAL A 94 5.08 13.20 3.68
N PHE A 95 4.46 12.57 2.69
CA PHE A 95 3.87 11.24 2.79
C PHE A 95 4.65 10.29 1.90
N GLN A 96 5.32 9.29 2.48
CA GLN A 96 6.12 8.32 1.74
C GLN A 96 5.53 6.92 1.86
N PHE A 97 5.35 6.23 0.73
CA PHE A 97 4.80 4.88 0.65
C PHE A 97 5.92 3.92 0.26
N ASN A 98 6.54 3.24 1.22
CA ASN A 98 7.63 2.33 0.94
C ASN A 98 7.11 1.01 0.33
N LYS A 99 7.93 0.37 -0.51
CA LYS A 99 7.57 -0.89 -1.19
C LYS A 99 7.37 -2.07 -0.22
N ASN A 100 7.91 -1.98 0.99
CA ASN A 100 7.80 -2.98 2.05
C ASN A 100 6.51 -2.82 2.90
N GLY A 101 5.67 -1.83 2.61
CA GLY A 101 4.42 -1.55 3.34
C GLY A 101 4.55 -0.51 4.46
N GLU A 102 5.75 -0.01 4.73
CA GLU A 102 5.97 1.07 5.70
C GLU A 102 5.54 2.43 5.14
N PHE A 103 5.02 3.27 6.02
CA PHE A 103 4.62 4.63 5.72
C PHE A 103 5.55 5.63 6.40
N GLY A 104 6.24 6.46 5.63
CA GLY A 104 6.99 7.59 6.15
C GLY A 104 6.08 8.82 6.27
N PHE A 105 6.04 9.43 7.46
CA PHE A 105 5.31 10.67 7.70
C PHE A 105 6.24 11.71 8.32
N GLY A 106 6.37 12.85 7.65
CA GLY A 106 7.27 13.92 8.07
C GLY A 106 6.81 15.30 7.65
N ALA A 107 7.51 16.31 8.14
CA ALA A 107 7.36 17.70 7.73
C ALA A 107 8.66 18.21 7.10
N LEU A 108 8.55 18.90 5.97
CA LEU A 108 9.66 19.59 5.34
C LEU A 108 9.96 20.88 6.11
N LYS A 109 11.16 20.97 6.70
CA LYS A 109 11.67 22.18 7.36
C LYS A 109 13.00 22.56 6.70
N GLY A 110 12.98 23.65 5.93
CA GLY A 110 14.08 23.98 5.03
C GLY A 110 14.26 22.90 3.97
N ASN A 111 15.47 22.35 3.87
CA ASN A 111 15.81 21.28 2.91
C ASN A 111 15.81 19.87 3.52
N GLN A 112 15.35 19.72 4.77
CA GLN A 112 15.34 18.44 5.47
C GLN A 112 13.92 18.01 5.84
N ILE A 113 13.71 16.71 5.86
CA ILE A 113 12.45 16.10 6.30
C ILE A 113 12.63 15.70 7.76
N GLN A 114 11.82 16.27 8.64
CA GLN A 114 11.74 15.81 10.03
C GLN A 114 10.64 14.78 10.15
N THR A 115 10.99 13.57 10.60
CA THR A 115 10.03 12.51 10.87
C THR A 115 9.07 12.94 11.97
N GLU A 116 7.77 12.87 11.69
CA GLU A 116 6.71 13.17 12.66
C GLU A 116 6.36 11.92 13.48
N LYS A 117 6.40 10.74 12.85
CA LYS A 117 6.13 9.46 13.52
C LYS A 117 6.72 8.28 12.77
N GLU A 118 7.29 7.35 13.52
CA GLU A 118 7.83 6.08 13.03
C GLU A 118 6.85 4.92 13.23
N GLY A 119 7.15 3.78 12.60
CA GLY A 119 6.40 2.52 12.77
C GLY A 119 5.02 2.49 12.10
N LEU A 120 4.74 3.45 11.21
CA LEU A 120 3.47 3.49 10.48
C LEU A 120 3.47 2.52 9.30
N THR A 121 2.30 1.97 8.98
CA THR A 121 2.05 1.20 7.75
C THR A 121 0.85 1.75 7.00
N TYR A 122 0.59 1.28 5.78
CA TYR A 122 -0.54 1.77 4.99
C TYR A 122 -1.36 0.67 4.32
N LYS A 123 -2.65 0.94 4.13
CA LYS A 123 -3.60 0.10 3.38
C LYS A 123 -4.38 0.94 2.38
N ILE A 124 -4.21 0.64 1.11
CA ILE A 124 -4.87 1.28 -0.04
C ILE A 124 -6.17 0.53 -0.36
N LYS A 125 -7.28 1.26 -0.41
CA LYS A 125 -8.55 0.78 -0.94
C LYS A 125 -9.20 1.88 -1.77
N ASP A 126 -9.46 1.58 -3.04
CA ASP A 126 -10.02 2.53 -4.00
C ASP A 126 -9.19 3.82 -4.08
N LEU A 127 -9.77 4.97 -3.68
CA LEU A 127 -9.12 6.27 -3.63
C LEU A 127 -8.73 6.70 -2.20
N GLU A 128 -8.83 5.80 -1.23
CA GLU A 128 -8.48 6.05 0.16
C GLU A 128 -7.26 5.21 0.56
N ILE A 129 -6.33 5.84 1.27
CA ILE A 129 -5.23 5.16 1.95
C ILE A 129 -5.40 5.37 3.44
N LYS A 130 -5.54 4.27 4.18
CA LYS A 130 -5.49 4.28 5.64
C LYS A 130 -4.06 4.15 6.09
N ILE A 131 -3.65 5.03 7.01
CA ILE A 131 -2.36 4.98 7.68
C ILE A 131 -2.60 4.34 9.04
N MET A 132 -1.87 3.28 9.33
CA MET A 132 -2.05 2.42 10.49
C MET A 132 -0.87 2.59 11.46
N ASP A 133 -1.19 2.63 12.76
CA ASP A 133 -0.24 2.53 13.87
C ASP A 133 -0.60 1.26 14.64
N GLY A 134 0.14 0.18 14.37
CA GLY A 134 -0.30 -1.18 14.68
C GLY A 134 -1.66 -1.47 14.05
N ASP A 135 -2.63 -1.88 14.87
CA ASP A 135 -3.99 -2.19 14.43
C ASP A 135 -4.93 -0.97 14.36
N LYS A 136 -4.48 0.20 14.83
CA LYS A 136 -5.31 1.41 14.89
C LYS A 136 -5.11 2.26 13.64
N VAL A 137 -6.21 2.84 13.13
CA VAL A 137 -6.12 3.85 12.08
C VAL A 137 -5.59 5.14 12.70
N PHE A 138 -4.34 5.48 12.39
CA PHE A 138 -3.72 6.73 12.80
C PHE A 138 -4.27 7.90 11.98
N ASN A 139 -4.34 7.72 10.65
CA ASN A 139 -4.77 8.78 9.76
C ASN A 139 -5.30 8.23 8.42
N ARG A 140 -5.80 9.10 7.55
CA ARG A 140 -6.26 8.74 6.20
C ARG A 140 -5.83 9.78 5.19
N LEU A 141 -5.57 9.30 3.98
CA LEU A 141 -5.38 10.09 2.79
C LEU A 141 -6.50 9.76 1.81
N LYS A 142 -7.22 10.77 1.32
CA LYS A 142 -8.24 10.60 0.26
C LYS A 142 -7.85 11.37 -0.98
N PHE A 143 -7.76 10.65 -2.08
CA PHE A 143 -7.42 11.16 -3.39
C PHE A 143 -8.69 11.44 -4.19
N ILE A 144 -8.66 12.47 -5.02
CA ILE A 144 -9.78 12.79 -5.94
C ILE A 144 -9.74 11.93 -7.22
N ASN A 145 -8.60 11.31 -7.52
CA ASN A 145 -8.40 10.47 -8.70
C ASN A 145 -7.34 9.39 -8.43
N ALA A 146 -7.30 8.35 -9.25
CA ALA A 146 -6.39 7.21 -9.08
C ALA A 146 -4.96 7.46 -9.62
N LYS A 147 -4.70 8.61 -10.24
CA LYS A 147 -3.40 8.97 -10.85
C LYS A 147 -2.95 10.34 -10.34
N PRO A 148 -2.67 10.46 -9.03
CA PRO A 148 -2.35 11.74 -8.42
C PRO A 148 -1.13 12.39 -9.07
N LYS A 149 -1.23 13.70 -9.32
CA LYS A 149 -0.15 14.53 -9.85
C LYS A 149 -0.06 15.86 -9.11
N VAL A 150 1.02 16.59 -9.39
CA VAL A 150 1.20 17.97 -8.88
C VAL A 150 0.00 18.84 -9.27
N GLY A 151 -0.51 19.61 -8.31
CA GLY A 151 -1.70 20.46 -8.43
C GLY A 151 -3.03 19.78 -8.03
N ASP A 152 -3.06 18.45 -7.95
CA ASP A 152 -4.25 17.72 -7.51
C ASP A 152 -4.54 17.98 -6.03
N SER A 153 -5.83 17.96 -5.67
CA SER A 153 -6.25 18.03 -4.28
C SER A 153 -6.10 16.68 -3.59
N LEU A 154 -5.68 16.73 -2.32
CA LEU A 154 -5.55 15.59 -1.42
C LEU A 154 -6.18 15.98 -0.07
N PHE A 155 -6.88 15.04 0.55
CA PHE A 155 -7.41 15.23 1.90
C PHE A 155 -6.63 14.37 2.87
N PHE A 156 -6.19 14.95 3.98
CA PHE A 156 -5.47 14.27 5.05
C PHE A 156 -6.17 14.48 6.38
N GLY A 157 -6.37 13.43 7.16
CA GLY A 157 -6.98 13.52 8.48
C GLY A 157 -7.90 12.34 8.79
N LEU A 158 -8.45 12.34 10.00
CA LEU A 158 -9.58 11.46 10.33
C LEU A 158 -10.87 12.06 9.76
N SER A 159 -11.91 11.24 9.56
CA SER A 159 -13.11 11.64 8.78
C SER A 159 -13.78 12.96 9.20
N ARG A 160 -13.65 13.38 10.47
CA ARG A 160 -14.24 14.63 10.99
C ARG A 160 -13.28 15.82 11.00
N THR A 161 -11.98 15.59 10.79
CA THR A 161 -10.90 16.58 10.92
C THR A 161 -10.01 16.59 9.68
N MET A 162 -10.55 16.18 8.53
CA MET A 162 -9.79 16.18 7.27
C MET A 162 -9.47 17.60 6.84
N VAL A 163 -8.19 17.85 6.65
CA VAL A 163 -7.70 19.05 5.97
C VAL A 163 -7.57 18.77 4.48
N SER A 164 -7.87 19.78 3.67
CA SER A 164 -7.65 19.73 2.23
C SER A 164 -6.39 20.52 1.88
N GLY A 165 -5.65 20.04 0.89
CA GLY A 165 -4.49 20.74 0.37
C GLY A 165 -4.11 20.24 -1.01
N LYS A 166 -2.94 20.65 -1.47
CA LYS A 166 -2.43 20.36 -2.80
C LYS A 166 -1.19 19.48 -2.74
N ILE A 167 -1.10 18.56 -3.69
CA ILE A 167 0.15 17.87 -3.99
C ILE A 167 1.05 18.87 -4.73
N ILE A 168 2.15 19.24 -4.11
CA ILE A 168 3.13 20.17 -4.69
C ILE A 168 4.38 19.47 -5.21
N GLY A 169 4.53 18.17 -4.93
CA GLY A 169 5.64 17.36 -5.44
C GLY A 169 5.34 15.86 -5.40
N VAL A 170 5.90 15.14 -6.37
CA VAL A 170 5.88 13.68 -6.43
C VAL A 170 7.29 13.23 -6.78
N ALA A 171 7.88 12.40 -5.94
CA ALA A 171 9.25 11.91 -6.13
C ALA A 171 9.35 10.43 -5.73
N ASP A 172 10.49 9.80 -6.02
CA ASP A 172 10.78 8.46 -5.50
C ASP A 172 10.93 8.48 -3.98
N ALA A 173 10.49 7.39 -3.35
CA ALA A 173 10.77 7.16 -1.93
C ALA A 173 12.28 7.03 -1.73
N ALA A 174 12.80 7.67 -0.70
CA ALA A 174 14.19 7.52 -0.26
C ALA A 174 14.23 7.80 1.26
N PRO A 175 15.38 7.64 1.91
CA PRO A 175 15.52 8.00 3.32
C PRO A 175 15.04 9.42 3.61
N PHE A 176 14.49 9.62 4.81
CA PHE A 176 14.15 10.94 5.34
C PHE A 176 15.41 11.65 5.79
#